data_AF-A0A4W5JXY4-F1
#
_entry.id   AF-A0A4W5JXY4-F1
#
_cell.length_a   1.000
_cell.length_b   1.000
_cell.length_c   1.000
_cell.angle_alpha   90.00
_cell.angle_beta   90.00
_cell.angle_gamma   90.00
#
_symmetry.space_group_name_H-M   'P 1'
#
loop_
_entity.id
_entity.type
_entity.pdbx_description
1 polymer ?
#
loop_
_entity_poly.entity_id
_entity_poly.type
_entity_poly.pdbx_seq_one_letter_code
_entity_poly.pdbx_strand_id
1 'polypeptide(L)'
;MLSHPNGLIKCKVCTNCDPGLGLKVKQPCRPSSDTVCGTLEGFYCLDPTKDGCRAAQKHSSCKPGQYITEYRIGDECCPMCAPGRHVHKHCTEFTSTSCVPCVDSTFLDEPNGLMKCKVCTNCDPGFGLMVKQPCTPSSDTVCGTLEGFYCLDPIKNGCKAAQRHSSCKPGQYISHTGTTSSDTVCSDCTGDTYSDGSLTACQSHTGCESLGLQEIKPGSPWSDTECELSHSTARSRIGAVASMTVLMILAGAVFLLIIVRRNVGILSVSIASVNYCLVCV
;
A
#
# COMPACT_ATOMS: atom_id res chain seq x y z
N MET A 1 -5.84 -27.36 69.12
CA MET A 1 -5.88 -25.89 68.96
C MET A 1 -7.26 -25.41 69.41
N LEU A 2 -7.31 -24.66 70.50
CA LEU A 2 -8.54 -24.16 71.13
C LEU A 2 -9.13 -23.04 70.27
N SER A 3 -10.37 -23.21 69.79
CA SER A 3 -11.10 -22.15 69.08
C SER A 3 -11.42 -21.01 70.04
N HIS A 4 -10.93 -19.80 69.73
CA HIS A 4 -11.23 -18.59 70.49
C HIS A 4 -12.75 -18.33 70.49
N PRO A 5 -13.36 -17.94 71.63
CA PRO A 5 -14.77 -17.58 71.68
C PRO A 5 -15.00 -16.27 70.92
N ASN A 6 -15.83 -16.30 69.89
CA ASN A 6 -16.10 -15.17 68.98
C ASN A 6 -16.95 -14.04 69.60
N GLY A 7 -17.05 -13.95 70.95
CA GLY A 7 -17.83 -12.92 71.67
C GLY A 7 -19.36 -12.97 71.46
N LEU A 8 -19.87 -13.92 70.68
CA LEU A 8 -21.30 -14.09 70.42
C LEU A 8 -21.96 -14.86 71.55
N ILE A 9 -22.90 -14.20 72.24
CA ILE A 9 -23.71 -14.77 73.34
C ILE A 9 -24.78 -15.76 72.84
N LYS A 10 -24.99 -15.83 71.52
CA LYS A 10 -25.95 -16.71 70.83
C LYS A 10 -25.36 -17.23 69.53
N CYS A 11 -25.62 -18.49 69.21
CA CYS A 11 -25.28 -19.06 67.90
C CYS A 11 -26.05 -18.32 66.80
N LYS A 12 -25.39 -18.05 65.67
CA LYS A 12 -26.07 -17.59 64.46
C LYS A 12 -26.84 -18.76 63.85
N VAL A 13 -28.03 -18.48 63.31
CA VAL A 13 -28.80 -19.47 62.55
C VAL A 13 -28.06 -19.75 61.25
N CYS A 14 -27.94 -21.03 60.89
CA CYS A 14 -27.26 -21.44 59.68
C CYS A 14 -28.03 -21.00 58.43
N THR A 15 -27.31 -20.67 57.36
CA THR A 15 -27.86 -20.42 56.04
C THR A 15 -28.63 -21.66 55.56
N ASN A 16 -29.86 -21.44 55.07
CA ASN A 16 -30.70 -22.46 54.47
C ASN A 16 -30.47 -22.51 52.96
N CYS A 17 -30.14 -23.68 52.41
CA CYS A 17 -30.01 -23.87 50.97
C CYS A 17 -31.37 -24.29 50.41
N ASP A 18 -32.17 -23.31 50.00
CA ASP A 18 -33.54 -23.53 49.49
C ASP A 18 -33.54 -24.26 48.14
N PRO A 19 -34.08 -25.49 48.06
CA PRO A 19 -34.25 -26.20 46.80
C PRO A 19 -35.12 -25.46 45.77
N GLY A 20 -36.09 -24.66 46.24
CA GLY A 20 -36.95 -23.81 45.39
C GLY A 20 -36.19 -22.68 44.69
N LEU A 21 -35.03 -22.29 45.24
CA LEU A 21 -34.09 -21.34 44.61
C LEU A 21 -32.97 -22.05 43.85
N GLY A 22 -33.10 -23.36 43.62
CA GLY A 22 -32.09 -24.12 42.91
C GLY A 22 -30.82 -24.36 43.71
N LEU A 23 -30.90 -24.48 45.04
CA LEU A 23 -29.73 -24.66 45.91
C LEU A 23 -29.75 -26.02 46.63
N LYS A 24 -28.56 -26.58 46.85
CA LYS A 24 -28.33 -27.78 47.66
C LYS A 24 -27.23 -27.55 48.69
N VAL A 25 -27.29 -28.28 49.81
CA VAL A 25 -26.23 -28.24 50.83
C VAL A 25 -24.97 -28.90 50.25
N LYS A 26 -23.91 -28.10 50.04
CA LYS A 26 -22.59 -28.56 49.61
C LYS A 26 -21.70 -28.87 50.81
N GLN A 27 -21.77 -28.05 51.86
CA GLN A 27 -21.16 -28.35 53.16
C GLN A 27 -22.14 -28.05 54.28
N PRO A 28 -22.33 -28.97 55.25
CA PRO A 28 -23.25 -28.78 56.34
C PRO A 28 -22.73 -27.74 57.34
N CYS A 29 -23.65 -27.07 58.02
CA CYS A 29 -23.34 -26.15 59.11
C CYS A 29 -22.59 -26.86 60.25
N ARG A 30 -21.64 -26.16 60.87
CA ARG A 30 -20.87 -26.61 62.04
C ARG A 30 -20.85 -25.51 63.11
N PRO A 31 -20.47 -25.82 64.36
CA PRO A 31 -20.38 -24.80 65.42
C PRO A 31 -19.47 -23.61 65.09
N SER A 32 -18.50 -23.79 64.19
CA SER A 32 -17.53 -22.78 63.76
C SER A 32 -17.67 -22.33 62.30
N SER A 33 -18.65 -22.83 61.54
CA SER A 33 -18.81 -22.48 60.12
C SER A 33 -20.27 -22.57 59.67
N ASP A 34 -20.67 -21.65 58.81
CA ASP A 34 -22.02 -21.65 58.22
C ASP A 34 -22.18 -22.76 57.17
N THR A 35 -23.42 -23.04 56.75
CA THR A 35 -23.73 -23.91 55.61
C THR A 35 -23.18 -23.31 54.32
N VAL A 36 -22.51 -24.13 53.49
CA VAL A 36 -22.14 -23.72 52.12
C VAL A 36 -23.17 -24.28 51.16
N CYS A 37 -23.88 -23.39 50.46
CA CYS A 37 -24.82 -23.78 49.42
C CYS A 37 -24.12 -23.94 48.06
N GLY A 38 -24.42 -25.02 47.36
CA GLY A 38 -24.11 -25.20 45.95
C GLY A 38 -25.38 -25.10 45.11
N THR A 39 -25.23 -25.09 43.80
CA THR A 39 -26.37 -25.19 42.89
C THR A 39 -26.95 -26.59 42.89
N LEU A 40 -28.28 -26.68 42.81
CA LEU A 40 -28.98 -27.89 42.44
C LEU A 40 -28.63 -28.27 41.01
N GLU A 41 -28.78 -29.56 40.80
CA GLU A 41 -28.80 -30.18 39.50
C GLU A 41 -29.88 -29.50 38.62
N GLY A 42 -29.51 -28.93 37.47
CA GLY A 42 -30.41 -28.17 36.59
C GLY A 42 -30.24 -26.65 36.63
N PHE A 43 -29.38 -26.10 37.50
CA PHE A 43 -29.36 -24.66 37.82
C PHE A 43 -27.97 -24.02 37.71
N TYR A 44 -27.92 -22.78 37.21
CA TYR A 44 -26.71 -21.93 37.22
C TYR A 44 -26.80 -20.86 38.31
N CYS A 45 -25.65 -20.50 38.88
CA CYS A 45 -25.57 -19.55 39.99
C CYS A 45 -25.73 -18.10 39.50
N LEU A 46 -26.68 -17.37 40.09
CA LEU A 46 -26.91 -15.95 39.85
C LEU A 46 -26.11 -15.06 40.82
N ASP A 47 -25.91 -15.51 42.06
CA ASP A 47 -25.20 -14.77 43.11
C ASP A 47 -24.07 -15.62 43.71
N PRO A 48 -22.86 -15.59 43.11
CA PRO A 48 -21.72 -16.36 43.57
C PRO A 48 -21.11 -15.77 44.85
N THR A 49 -20.79 -16.66 45.79
CA THR A 49 -20.02 -16.33 47.00
C THR A 49 -18.63 -16.97 46.92
N LYS A 50 -17.76 -16.67 47.89
CA LYS A 50 -16.38 -17.19 47.93
C LYS A 50 -16.31 -18.73 47.76
N ASP A 51 -17.24 -19.46 48.36
CA ASP A 51 -17.21 -20.93 48.42
C ASP A 51 -18.49 -21.63 47.91
N GLY A 52 -19.51 -20.86 47.49
CA GLY A 52 -20.84 -21.36 47.16
C GLY A 52 -21.72 -20.40 46.35
N CYS A 53 -23.03 -20.60 46.40
CA CYS A 53 -24.03 -19.84 45.64
C CYS A 53 -25.24 -19.46 46.52
N ARG A 54 -25.74 -18.24 46.39
CA ARG A 54 -26.90 -17.73 47.16
C ARG A 54 -28.24 -17.78 46.42
N ALA A 55 -28.23 -17.83 45.10
CA ALA A 55 -29.43 -17.93 44.28
C ALA A 55 -29.07 -18.59 42.94
N ALA A 56 -29.92 -19.47 42.43
CA ALA A 56 -29.68 -20.16 41.17
C ALA A 56 -30.95 -20.19 40.30
N GLN A 57 -30.77 -20.32 38.99
CA GLN A 57 -31.88 -20.36 38.02
C GLN A 57 -31.80 -21.60 37.14
N LYS A 58 -32.96 -22.25 36.91
CA LYS A 58 -33.08 -23.48 36.13
C LYS A 58 -32.93 -23.22 34.62
N HIS A 59 -32.22 -24.11 33.91
CA HIS A 59 -31.99 -24.07 32.46
C HIS A 59 -33.23 -24.32 31.56
N SER A 60 -34.45 -24.30 32.10
CA SER A 60 -35.60 -24.99 31.48
C SER A 60 -36.40 -24.24 30.42
N SER A 61 -36.07 -22.99 30.09
CA SER A 61 -36.77 -22.27 29.01
C SER A 61 -36.00 -21.05 28.55
N CYS A 62 -35.66 -21.03 27.25
CA CYS A 62 -35.12 -19.87 26.56
C CYS A 62 -36.18 -18.74 26.61
N LYS A 63 -36.05 -17.80 27.56
CA LYS A 63 -36.93 -16.62 27.65
C LYS A 63 -36.32 -15.48 26.85
N PRO A 64 -37.03 -14.89 25.87
CA PRO A 64 -36.57 -13.66 25.21
C PRO A 64 -36.37 -12.56 26.26
N GLY A 65 -35.19 -11.93 26.30
CA GLY A 65 -34.96 -10.70 27.06
C GLY A 65 -34.31 -10.85 28.45
N GLN A 66 -33.89 -12.03 28.90
CA GLN A 66 -32.88 -12.14 29.97
C GLN A 66 -31.48 -12.07 29.35
N TYR A 67 -30.59 -11.26 29.92
CA TYR A 67 -29.25 -10.91 29.42
C TYR A 67 -28.21 -12.05 29.47
N ILE A 68 -28.58 -13.25 29.01
CA ILE A 68 -27.65 -14.32 28.65
C ILE A 68 -28.13 -14.83 27.29
N THR A 69 -27.37 -14.57 26.24
CA THR A 69 -27.61 -15.17 24.93
C THR A 69 -27.42 -16.68 25.07
N GLU A 70 -28.49 -17.47 24.94
CA GLU A 70 -28.48 -18.93 25.08
C GLU A 70 -28.48 -19.62 23.70
N TYR A 71 -27.84 -20.79 23.59
CA TYR A 71 -27.90 -21.67 22.43
C TYR A 71 -28.47 -23.04 22.82
N ARG A 72 -29.15 -23.71 21.89
CA ARG A 72 -29.86 -24.96 22.17
C ARG A 72 -29.00 -26.18 21.85
N ILE A 73 -28.98 -27.14 22.76
CA ILE A 73 -28.41 -28.48 22.57
C ILE A 73 -29.48 -29.51 22.92
N GLY A 74 -29.98 -30.24 21.93
CA GLY A 74 -31.14 -31.11 22.15
C GLY A 74 -32.31 -30.29 22.69
N ASP A 75 -32.73 -30.56 23.92
CA ASP A 75 -33.79 -29.82 24.62
C ASP A 75 -33.30 -28.89 25.74
N GLU A 76 -31.97 -28.76 25.90
CA GLU A 76 -31.35 -27.89 26.92
C GLU A 76 -30.96 -26.51 26.33
N CYS A 77 -31.21 -25.44 27.09
CA CYS A 77 -30.73 -24.09 26.79
C CYS A 77 -29.41 -23.84 27.56
N CYS A 78 -28.32 -23.70 26.80
CA CYS A 78 -26.97 -23.48 27.31
C CYS A 78 -26.56 -22.01 27.17
N PRO A 79 -25.84 -21.42 28.13
CA PRO A 79 -25.29 -20.07 27.97
C PRO A 79 -24.22 -20.04 26.88
N MET A 80 -24.27 -19.04 26.00
CA MET A 80 -23.26 -18.84 24.95
C MET A 80 -21.91 -18.39 25.52
N CYS A 81 -20.85 -18.65 24.76
CA CYS A 81 -19.54 -18.06 24.95
C CYS A 81 -19.52 -16.61 24.46
N ALA A 82 -18.79 -15.75 25.17
CA ALA A 82 -18.55 -14.37 24.73
C ALA A 82 -17.72 -14.32 23.42
N PRO A 83 -17.75 -13.19 22.69
CA PRO A 83 -16.86 -12.96 21.55
C PRO A 83 -15.40 -13.31 21.86
N GLY A 84 -14.73 -13.90 20.88
CA GLY A 84 -13.37 -14.42 20.97
C GLY A 84 -13.18 -15.69 21.77
N ARG A 85 -14.27 -16.35 22.15
CA ARG A 85 -14.25 -17.66 22.79
C ARG A 85 -15.21 -18.61 22.10
N HIS A 86 -14.84 -19.88 22.06
CA HIS A 86 -15.66 -20.97 21.54
C HIS A 86 -15.92 -22.02 22.62
N VAL A 87 -16.92 -22.85 22.38
CA VAL A 87 -17.30 -23.95 23.27
C VAL A 87 -16.22 -25.04 23.23
N HIS A 88 -15.64 -25.34 24.39
CA HIS A 88 -14.79 -26.50 24.60
C HIS A 88 -15.61 -27.70 25.08
N LYS A 89 -16.54 -27.46 26.01
CA LYS A 89 -17.52 -28.45 26.48
C LYS A 89 -18.88 -27.81 26.56
N HIS A 90 -19.85 -28.48 25.97
CA HIS A 90 -21.24 -28.11 26.05
C HIS A 90 -21.74 -28.12 27.50
N CYS A 91 -22.79 -27.34 27.75
CA CYS A 91 -23.48 -27.46 29.03
C CYS A 91 -24.11 -28.86 29.14
N THR A 92 -24.36 -29.27 30.38
CA THR A 92 -25.21 -30.41 30.70
C THR A 92 -26.29 -29.91 31.64
N GLU A 93 -27.24 -30.77 32.00
CA GLU A 93 -28.19 -30.49 33.07
C GLU A 93 -27.51 -29.87 34.32
N PHE A 94 -26.27 -30.25 34.63
CA PHE A 94 -25.60 -29.87 35.89
C PHE A 94 -24.40 -28.94 35.74
N THR A 95 -23.97 -28.63 34.51
CA THR A 95 -22.75 -27.85 34.26
C THR A 95 -22.98 -26.79 33.19
N SER A 96 -22.52 -25.56 33.43
CA SER A 96 -22.53 -24.50 32.42
C SER A 96 -21.58 -24.78 31.25
N THR A 97 -21.77 -24.08 30.14
CA THR A 97 -20.87 -24.13 28.97
C THR A 97 -19.45 -23.76 29.36
N SER A 98 -18.49 -24.61 29.01
CA SER A 98 -17.07 -24.31 29.16
C SER A 98 -16.54 -23.66 27.88
N CYS A 99 -15.98 -22.46 28.01
CA CYS A 99 -15.49 -21.65 26.90
C CYS A 99 -13.98 -21.48 26.95
N VAL A 100 -13.31 -21.57 25.80
CA VAL A 100 -11.87 -21.35 25.64
C VAL A 100 -11.61 -20.30 24.53
N PRO A 101 -10.51 -19.54 24.59
CA PRO A 101 -10.24 -18.50 23.60
C PRO A 101 -9.97 -19.07 22.20
N CYS A 102 -10.30 -18.30 21.17
CA CYS A 102 -9.82 -18.56 19.82
C CYS A 102 -8.29 -18.36 19.74
N VAL A 103 -7.61 -19.27 19.04
CA VAL A 103 -6.15 -19.27 18.83
C VAL A 103 -5.85 -19.48 17.35
N ASP A 104 -4.58 -19.44 16.94
CA ASP A 104 -4.13 -19.83 15.60
C ASP A 104 -4.81 -19.09 14.44
N SER A 105 -4.90 -17.76 14.53
CA SER A 105 -5.53 -16.91 13.49
C SER A 105 -6.99 -17.28 13.22
N THR A 106 -7.76 -17.42 14.31
CA THR A 106 -9.21 -17.61 14.26
C THR A 106 -9.94 -16.62 15.17
N PHE A 107 -11.21 -16.35 14.86
CA PHE A 107 -12.03 -15.37 15.58
C PHE A 107 -13.50 -15.76 15.69
N LEU A 108 -14.20 -15.16 16.64
CA LEU A 108 -15.66 -15.12 16.75
C LEU A 108 -16.09 -13.74 17.26
N ASP A 109 -16.86 -13.02 16.47
CA ASP A 109 -17.23 -11.61 16.66
C ASP A 109 -18.49 -11.41 17.52
N GLU A 110 -19.28 -12.46 17.70
CA GLU A 110 -20.55 -12.42 18.42
C GLU A 110 -20.62 -13.51 19.51
N PRO A 111 -21.49 -13.34 20.53
CA PRO A 111 -21.82 -14.41 21.45
C PRO A 111 -22.28 -15.66 20.70
N ASN A 112 -21.76 -16.83 21.05
CA ASN A 112 -21.94 -18.03 20.24
C ASN A 112 -21.98 -19.35 21.05
N GLY A 113 -22.53 -20.39 20.41
CA GLY A 113 -22.50 -21.78 20.89
C GLY A 113 -21.60 -22.70 20.05
N LEU A 114 -20.65 -22.12 19.31
CA LEU A 114 -19.85 -22.86 18.32
C LEU A 114 -18.68 -23.57 18.98
N MET A 115 -18.37 -24.80 18.55
CA MET A 115 -17.18 -25.53 19.01
C MET A 115 -15.89 -25.15 18.28
N LYS A 116 -15.97 -24.38 17.20
CA LYS A 116 -14.83 -23.95 16.39
C LYS A 116 -14.95 -22.47 16.07
N CYS A 117 -13.82 -21.77 16.10
CA CYS A 117 -13.73 -20.40 15.66
C CYS A 117 -13.70 -20.31 14.12
N LYS A 118 -14.06 -19.14 13.58
CA LYS A 118 -13.93 -18.86 12.14
C LYS A 118 -12.47 -18.55 11.82
N VAL A 119 -11.97 -18.98 10.67
CA VAL A 119 -10.63 -18.60 10.22
C VAL A 119 -10.63 -17.13 9.83
N CYS A 120 -9.60 -16.39 10.24
CA CYS A 120 -9.46 -14.99 9.86
C CYS A 120 -9.30 -14.84 8.34
N THR A 121 -9.88 -13.79 7.78
CA THR A 121 -9.70 -13.41 6.38
C THR A 121 -8.22 -13.15 6.09
N ASN A 122 -7.73 -13.71 4.98
CA ASN A 122 -6.39 -13.46 4.47
C ASN A 122 -6.40 -12.30 3.47
N CYS A 123 -5.59 -11.28 3.72
CA CYS A 123 -5.42 -10.16 2.80
C CYS A 123 -4.26 -10.46 1.84
N ASP A 124 -4.56 -11.15 0.75
CA ASP A 124 -3.55 -11.59 -0.22
C ASP A 124 -3.06 -10.40 -1.09
N PRO A 125 -1.75 -10.08 -1.06
CA PRO A 125 -1.15 -9.07 -1.93
C PRO A 125 -1.36 -9.34 -3.43
N GLY A 126 -1.56 -10.60 -3.84
CA GLY A 126 -1.88 -11.00 -5.21
C GLY A 126 -3.20 -10.42 -5.72
N PHE A 127 -4.14 -10.10 -4.83
CA PHE A 127 -5.39 -9.39 -5.14
C PHE A 127 -5.30 -7.88 -4.87
N GLY A 128 -4.09 -7.33 -4.70
CA GLY A 128 -3.90 -5.91 -4.41
C GLY A 128 -4.29 -5.51 -2.99
N LEU A 129 -4.33 -6.46 -2.04
CA LEU A 129 -4.81 -6.23 -0.68
C LEU A 129 -3.68 -6.16 0.34
N MET A 130 -3.92 -5.42 1.42
CA MET A 130 -3.08 -5.43 2.62
C MET A 130 -3.91 -5.48 3.90
N VAL A 131 -3.30 -5.92 5.00
CA VAL A 131 -3.94 -5.89 6.31
C VAL A 131 -4.07 -4.45 6.78
N LYS A 132 -5.32 -3.95 6.84
CA LYS A 132 -5.64 -2.63 7.40
C LYS A 132 -5.88 -2.72 8.91
N GLN A 133 -6.55 -3.78 9.36
CA GLN A 133 -6.69 -4.10 10.78
C GLN A 133 -6.40 -5.59 10.99
N PRO A 134 -5.53 -5.93 11.95
CA PRO A 134 -5.16 -7.32 12.20
C PRO A 134 -6.32 -8.09 12.83
N CYS A 135 -6.32 -9.41 12.63
CA CYS A 135 -7.26 -10.29 13.32
C CYS A 135 -7.03 -10.27 14.83
N THR A 136 -8.10 -10.37 15.60
CA THR A 136 -8.07 -10.63 17.05
C THR A 136 -8.98 -11.81 17.35
N PRO A 137 -8.93 -12.43 18.54
CA PRO A 137 -9.88 -13.48 18.89
C PRO A 137 -11.33 -13.03 18.69
N SER A 138 -11.67 -11.77 18.94
CA SER A 138 -13.03 -11.23 18.84
C SER A 138 -13.34 -10.45 17.57
N SER A 139 -12.44 -10.40 16.57
CA SER A 139 -12.68 -9.63 15.33
C SER A 139 -11.90 -10.19 14.15
N ASP A 140 -12.53 -10.24 12.98
CA ASP A 140 -11.86 -10.63 11.75
C ASP A 140 -10.76 -9.63 11.34
N THR A 141 -9.85 -10.08 10.48
CA THR A 141 -8.97 -9.21 9.70
C THR A 141 -9.79 -8.29 8.80
N VAL A 142 -9.45 -7.01 8.76
CA VAL A 142 -10.01 -6.08 7.76
C VAL A 142 -8.95 -5.81 6.69
N CYS A 143 -9.26 -6.15 5.45
CA CYS A 143 -8.38 -5.89 4.31
C CYS A 143 -8.61 -4.48 3.75
N GLY A 144 -7.52 -3.80 3.40
CA GLY A 144 -7.49 -2.57 2.64
C GLY A 144 -6.79 -2.77 1.29
N THR A 145 -6.72 -1.72 0.49
CA THR A 145 -6.02 -1.70 -0.81
C THR A 145 -4.54 -1.40 -0.61
N LEU A 146 -3.66 -2.08 -1.35
CA LEU A 146 -2.24 -1.71 -1.45
C LEU A 146 -2.06 -0.32 -2.10
N GLU A 147 -0.90 0.30 -1.89
CA GLU A 147 -0.55 1.54 -2.58
C GLU A 147 -0.51 1.33 -4.09
N GLY A 148 -1.09 2.28 -4.83
CA GLY A 148 -1.25 2.19 -6.28
C GLY A 148 -2.38 1.25 -6.72
N PHE A 149 -3.30 0.88 -5.82
CA PHE A 149 -4.50 0.09 -6.14
C PHE A 149 -5.77 0.82 -5.68
N TYR A 150 -6.87 0.55 -6.38
CA TYR A 150 -8.22 0.96 -6.01
C TYR A 150 -9.11 -0.27 -5.78
N CYS A 151 -10.13 -0.13 -4.94
CA CYS A 151 -11.00 -1.22 -4.57
C CYS A 151 -12.04 -1.51 -5.66
N LEU A 152 -12.18 -2.78 -6.04
CA LEU A 152 -13.22 -3.25 -6.95
C LEU A 152 -14.46 -3.76 -6.20
N ASP A 153 -14.25 -4.42 -5.07
CA ASP A 153 -15.32 -4.99 -4.24
C ASP A 153 -15.27 -4.39 -2.82
N PRO A 154 -15.88 -3.19 -2.63
CA PRO A 154 -15.90 -2.49 -1.36
C PRO A 154 -16.84 -3.17 -0.36
N ILE A 155 -16.36 -3.33 0.87
CA ILE A 155 -17.16 -3.77 2.02
C ILE A 155 -17.14 -2.69 3.09
N LYS A 156 -18.06 -2.75 4.07
CA LYS A 156 -18.31 -1.69 5.08
C LYS A 156 -17.06 -0.96 5.58
N ASN A 157 -15.98 -1.68 5.89
CA ASN A 157 -14.74 -1.11 6.43
C ASN A 157 -13.46 -1.49 5.66
N GLY A 158 -13.59 -2.13 4.49
CA GLY A 158 -12.46 -2.76 3.79
C GLY A 158 -12.70 -3.06 2.32
N CYS A 159 -11.87 -3.91 1.75
CA CYS A 159 -11.90 -4.30 0.35
C CYS A 159 -11.66 -5.80 0.18
N LYS A 160 -12.46 -6.48 -0.64
CA LYS A 160 -12.30 -7.92 -0.94
C LYS A 160 -11.43 -8.21 -2.15
N ALA A 161 -11.33 -7.26 -3.08
CA ALA A 161 -10.50 -7.37 -4.27
C ALA A 161 -10.14 -5.97 -4.76
N ALA A 162 -8.88 -5.76 -5.13
CA ALA A 162 -8.38 -4.49 -5.61
C ALA A 162 -7.71 -4.65 -6.98
N GLN A 163 -7.65 -3.55 -7.72
CA GLN A 163 -7.01 -3.47 -9.02
C GLN A 163 -5.97 -2.37 -9.01
N ARG A 164 -4.84 -2.60 -9.69
CA ARG A 164 -3.78 -1.61 -9.83
C ARG A 164 -4.31 -0.40 -10.61
N HIS A 165 -3.91 0.79 -10.19
CA HIS A 165 -4.20 2.01 -10.92
C HIS A 165 -3.65 1.94 -12.35
N SER A 166 -4.42 2.43 -13.31
CA SER A 166 -4.01 2.61 -14.69
C SER A 166 -2.84 3.60 -14.77
N SER A 167 -1.87 3.28 -15.62
CA SER A 167 -0.79 4.21 -15.95
C SER A 167 -1.13 4.96 -17.23
N CYS A 168 -0.92 6.27 -17.23
CA CYS A 168 -1.11 7.07 -18.43
C CYS A 168 0.00 6.78 -19.45
N LYS A 169 -0.34 6.86 -20.72
CA LYS A 169 0.61 6.63 -21.81
C LYS A 169 1.37 7.92 -22.13
N PRO A 170 2.55 7.84 -22.76
CA PRO A 170 3.17 9.02 -23.36
C PRO A 170 2.19 9.71 -24.32
N GLY A 171 2.14 11.05 -24.28
CA GLY A 171 1.06 11.81 -24.92
C GLY A 171 -0.10 12.18 -23.99
N GLN A 172 -0.14 11.60 -22.79
CA GLN A 172 -1.19 11.86 -21.81
C GLN A 172 -0.61 12.37 -20.49
N TYR A 173 -1.43 13.07 -19.72
CA TYR A 173 -1.14 13.46 -18.35
C TYR A 173 -2.20 12.91 -17.40
N ILE A 174 -1.83 12.81 -16.12
CA ILE A 174 -2.72 12.40 -15.03
C ILE A 174 -3.63 13.57 -14.70
N SER A 175 -4.87 13.54 -15.18
CA SER A 175 -5.86 14.58 -14.88
C SER A 175 -6.48 14.40 -13.50
N HIS A 176 -6.68 13.15 -13.08
CA HIS A 176 -7.07 12.81 -11.71
C HIS A 176 -6.21 11.66 -11.21
N THR A 177 -5.58 11.87 -10.06
CA THR A 177 -4.80 10.83 -9.39
C THR A 177 -5.73 9.75 -8.85
N GLY A 178 -5.33 8.49 -9.00
CA GLY A 178 -6.06 7.36 -8.44
C GLY A 178 -6.17 7.45 -6.91
N THR A 179 -7.27 6.95 -6.37
CA THR A 179 -7.54 6.87 -4.93
C THR A 179 -7.77 5.41 -4.52
N THR A 180 -8.01 5.15 -3.23
CA THR A 180 -8.41 3.80 -2.78
C THR A 180 -9.75 3.34 -3.34
N SER A 181 -10.55 4.24 -3.91
CA SER A 181 -11.90 3.97 -4.45
C SER A 181 -12.06 4.27 -5.94
N SER A 182 -11.07 4.88 -6.58
CA SER A 182 -11.14 5.29 -7.99
C SER A 182 -9.83 5.07 -8.70
N ASP A 183 -9.91 4.71 -9.97
CA ASP A 183 -8.73 4.60 -10.82
C ASP A 183 -8.15 5.98 -11.18
N THR A 184 -6.91 5.99 -11.66
CA THR A 184 -6.26 7.14 -12.28
C THR A 184 -6.96 7.47 -13.59
N VAL A 185 -7.23 8.76 -13.81
CA VAL A 185 -7.83 9.26 -15.05
C VAL A 185 -6.77 10.01 -15.85
N CYS A 186 -6.64 9.63 -17.11
CA CYS A 186 -5.68 10.21 -18.04
C CYS A 186 -6.38 11.14 -19.03
N SER A 187 -5.66 12.16 -19.51
CA SER A 187 -6.14 13.07 -20.53
C SER A 187 -5.03 13.41 -21.52
N ASP A 188 -5.38 13.66 -22.78
CA ASP A 188 -4.40 13.85 -23.85
C ASP A 188 -3.78 15.26 -23.77
N CYS A 189 -2.49 15.35 -24.11
CA CYS A 189 -1.82 16.62 -24.35
C CYS A 189 -2.27 17.20 -25.69
N THR A 190 -2.51 18.51 -25.72
CA THR A 190 -2.96 19.24 -26.91
C THR A 190 -2.09 20.46 -27.15
N GLY A 191 -2.07 20.94 -28.40
CA GLY A 191 -1.20 22.06 -28.80
C GLY A 191 0.28 21.73 -28.64
N ASP A 192 1.08 22.73 -28.28
CA ASP A 192 2.54 22.63 -28.12
C ASP A 192 2.93 22.16 -26.71
N THR A 193 2.33 21.04 -26.28
CA THR A 193 2.58 20.44 -24.97
C THR A 193 2.84 18.94 -25.04
N TYR A 194 3.57 18.41 -24.07
CA TYR A 194 3.92 17.00 -24.00
C TYR A 194 3.94 16.44 -22.59
N SER A 195 3.89 15.10 -22.49
CA SER A 195 4.05 14.35 -21.25
C SER A 195 4.51 12.92 -21.55
N ASP A 196 5.34 12.36 -20.68
CA ASP A 196 5.76 10.96 -20.72
C ASP A 196 4.73 10.00 -20.10
N GLY A 197 3.61 10.53 -19.59
CA GLY A 197 2.56 9.77 -18.89
C GLY A 197 2.67 9.81 -17.36
N SER A 198 3.75 10.36 -16.80
CA SER A 198 3.96 10.43 -15.35
C SER A 198 3.52 11.77 -14.72
N LEU A 199 3.28 12.79 -15.54
CA LEU A 199 3.02 14.15 -15.08
C LEU A 199 1.53 14.41 -14.80
N THR A 200 1.23 15.31 -13.87
CA THR A 200 -0.14 15.77 -13.56
C THR A 200 -0.64 16.90 -14.46
N ALA A 201 0.20 17.38 -15.37
CA ALA A 201 -0.13 18.34 -16.40
C ALA A 201 0.89 18.21 -17.55
N CYS A 202 0.49 18.53 -18.77
CA CYS A 202 1.42 18.59 -19.89
C CYS A 202 2.38 19.77 -19.75
N GLN A 203 3.63 19.58 -20.13
CA GLN A 203 4.64 20.63 -20.18
C GLN A 203 4.66 21.27 -21.55
N SER A 204 4.89 22.58 -21.60
CA SER A 204 5.07 23.28 -22.89
C SER A 204 6.38 22.86 -23.55
N HIS A 205 6.36 22.79 -24.88
CA HIS A 205 7.56 22.55 -25.67
C HIS A 205 8.60 23.66 -25.50
N THR A 206 9.88 23.26 -25.53
CA THR A 206 11.00 24.19 -25.51
C THR A 206 11.06 25.00 -26.80
N GLY A 207 10.93 26.32 -26.69
CA GLY A 207 11.06 27.23 -27.83
C GLY A 207 12.52 27.51 -28.17
N CYS A 208 13.11 26.79 -29.12
CA CYS A 208 14.53 26.90 -29.47
C CYS A 208 14.98 28.33 -29.85
N GLU A 209 14.12 29.09 -30.54
CA GLU A 209 14.41 30.49 -30.93
C GLU A 209 14.66 31.39 -29.72
N SER A 210 13.88 31.20 -28.64
CA SER A 210 14.05 31.98 -27.40
C SER A 210 15.38 31.72 -26.70
N LEU A 211 16.01 30.58 -26.99
CA LEU A 211 17.33 30.17 -26.49
C LEU A 211 18.45 30.51 -27.48
N GLY A 212 18.14 31.11 -28.63
CA GLY A 212 19.11 31.35 -29.71
C GLY A 212 19.64 30.06 -30.34
N LEU A 213 18.91 28.94 -30.21
CA LEU A 213 19.24 27.63 -30.75
C LEU A 213 18.41 27.34 -32.01
N GLN A 214 18.89 26.39 -32.82
CA GLN A 214 18.16 25.91 -33.98
C GLN A 214 17.38 24.64 -33.60
N GLU A 215 16.10 24.60 -33.97
CA GLU A 215 15.29 23.39 -33.86
C GLU A 215 15.81 22.33 -34.85
N ILE A 216 16.09 21.14 -34.32
CA ILE A 216 16.52 19.97 -35.10
C ILE A 216 15.36 19.02 -35.34
N LYS A 217 14.48 18.90 -34.34
CA LYS A 217 13.30 18.03 -34.39
C LYS A 217 12.15 18.68 -33.64
N PRO A 218 10.96 18.78 -34.27
CA PRO A 218 9.80 19.36 -33.62
C PRO A 218 9.35 18.50 -32.44
N GLY A 219 8.81 19.16 -31.42
CA GLY A 219 8.15 18.50 -30.30
C GLY A 219 6.95 17.66 -30.74
N SER A 220 6.59 16.69 -29.91
CA SER A 220 5.40 15.85 -30.09
C SER A 220 4.62 15.78 -28.77
N PRO A 221 3.39 15.26 -28.73
CA PRO A 221 2.67 15.07 -27.45
C PRO A 221 3.41 14.19 -26.43
N TRP A 222 4.37 13.37 -26.86
CA TRP A 222 5.12 12.44 -26.00
C TRP A 222 6.59 12.83 -25.80
N SER A 223 7.08 13.90 -26.42
CA SER A 223 8.48 14.32 -26.29
C SER A 223 8.66 15.81 -26.55
N ASP A 224 9.63 16.43 -25.88
CA ASP A 224 9.99 17.82 -26.11
C ASP A 224 10.62 18.04 -27.50
N THR A 225 10.70 19.32 -27.88
CA THR A 225 11.48 19.81 -29.01
C THR A 225 12.98 19.62 -28.76
N GLU A 226 13.71 19.13 -29.77
CA GLU A 226 15.16 18.98 -29.69
C GLU A 226 15.86 20.19 -30.34
N CYS A 227 16.65 20.92 -29.54
CA CYS A 227 17.37 22.12 -29.95
C CYS A 227 18.89 21.88 -29.97
N GLU A 228 19.60 22.44 -30.96
CA GLU A 228 21.06 22.39 -31.03
C GLU A 228 21.66 23.77 -31.38
N LEU A 229 22.92 23.99 -31.00
CA LEU A 229 23.68 25.17 -31.40
C LEU A 229 23.91 25.13 -32.91
N SER A 230 23.37 26.12 -33.63
CA SER A 230 23.62 26.25 -35.06
C SER A 230 25.11 26.42 -35.31
N HIS A 231 25.76 25.37 -35.83
CA HIS A 231 27.13 25.45 -36.33
C HIS A 231 27.12 26.41 -37.53
N SER A 232 27.41 27.68 -37.27
CA SER A 232 27.45 28.70 -38.31
C SER A 232 28.31 28.24 -39.48
N THR A 233 27.67 27.92 -40.61
CA THR A 233 28.33 27.67 -41.90
C THR A 233 29.11 28.91 -42.36
N ALA A 234 28.92 30.06 -41.72
CA ALA A 234 29.73 31.26 -41.85
C ALA A 234 31.23 31.01 -41.60
N ARG A 235 31.60 30.20 -40.60
CA ARG A 235 33.01 29.88 -40.32
C ARG A 235 33.63 29.03 -41.46
N SER A 236 32.83 28.22 -42.14
CA SER A 236 33.23 27.43 -43.32
C SER A 236 33.32 28.28 -44.60
N ARG A 237 32.39 29.22 -44.81
CA ARG A 237 32.40 30.14 -45.96
C ARG A 237 33.62 31.08 -45.95
N ILE A 238 33.99 31.61 -44.78
CA ILE A 238 35.17 32.49 -44.65
C ILE A 238 36.46 31.71 -44.93
N GLY A 239 36.58 30.48 -44.42
CA GLY A 239 37.72 29.59 -44.70
C GLY A 239 37.85 29.25 -46.19
N ALA A 240 36.73 28.97 -46.88
CA ALA A 240 36.73 28.66 -48.31
C ALA A 240 37.11 29.88 -49.18
N VAL A 241 36.60 31.08 -48.85
CA VAL A 241 36.95 32.32 -49.59
C VAL A 241 38.42 32.69 -49.38
N ALA A 242 38.91 32.62 -48.14
CA ALA A 242 40.32 32.88 -47.84
C ALA A 242 41.27 31.87 -48.53
N SER A 243 40.87 30.60 -48.62
CA SER A 243 41.64 29.57 -49.34
C SER A 243 41.70 29.86 -50.85
N MET A 244 40.57 30.22 -51.46
CA MET A 244 40.50 30.55 -52.88
C MET A 244 41.30 31.82 -53.25
N THR A 245 41.29 32.85 -52.40
CA THR A 245 42.08 34.07 -52.65
C THR A 245 43.59 33.79 -52.58
N VAL A 246 44.05 32.99 -51.60
CA VAL A 246 45.45 32.58 -51.51
C VAL A 246 45.88 31.78 -52.73
N LEU A 247 45.06 30.83 -53.21
CA LEU A 247 45.36 30.06 -54.42
C LEU A 247 45.47 30.94 -55.67
N MET A 248 44.61 31.93 -55.82
CA MET A 248 44.66 32.88 -56.94
C MET A 248 45.91 33.78 -56.88
N ILE A 249 46.31 34.23 -55.69
CA ILE A 249 47.54 35.01 -55.50
C ILE A 249 48.77 34.16 -55.83
N LEU A 250 48.81 32.90 -55.37
CA LEU A 250 49.91 31.98 -55.68
C LEU A 250 49.97 31.68 -57.19
N ALA A 251 48.84 31.42 -57.84
CA ALA A 251 48.77 31.21 -59.28
C ALA A 251 49.23 32.46 -60.06
N GLY A 252 48.81 33.65 -59.62
CA GLY A 252 49.24 34.93 -60.19
C GLY A 252 50.74 35.17 -60.02
N ALA A 253 51.30 34.87 -58.84
CA ALA A 253 52.73 34.98 -58.59
C ALA A 253 53.54 34.00 -59.44
N VAL A 254 53.09 32.75 -59.59
CA VAL A 254 53.70 31.75 -60.47
C VAL A 254 53.63 32.22 -61.93
N PHE A 255 52.48 32.74 -62.37
CA PHE A 255 52.32 33.27 -63.73
C PHE A 255 53.25 34.47 -64.00
N LEU A 256 53.37 35.39 -63.05
CA LEU A 256 54.33 36.50 -63.11
C LEU A 256 55.77 35.99 -63.13
N LEU A 257 56.13 35.00 -62.30
CA LEU A 257 57.45 34.37 -62.34
C LEU A 257 57.74 33.71 -63.69
N ILE A 258 56.74 33.08 -64.32
CA ILE A 258 56.88 32.52 -65.68
C ILE A 258 57.11 33.63 -66.70
N ILE A 259 56.35 34.74 -66.63
CA ILE A 259 56.54 35.89 -67.53
C ILE A 259 57.92 36.52 -67.34
N VAL A 260 58.35 36.73 -66.09
CA VAL A 260 59.67 37.28 -65.77
C VAL A 260 60.76 36.33 -66.24
N ARG A 261 60.64 35.02 -66.02
CA ARG A 261 61.59 34.03 -66.57
C ARG A 261 61.61 34.03 -68.09
N ARG A 262 60.47 34.24 -68.75
CA ARG A 262 60.41 34.34 -70.21
C ARG A 262 61.10 35.62 -70.70
N ASN A 263 60.87 36.76 -70.04
CA ASN A 263 61.52 38.02 -70.38
C ASN A 263 63.02 38.04 -70.04
N VAL A 264 63.44 37.47 -68.91
CA VAL A 264 64.86 37.32 -68.55
C VAL A 264 65.54 36.30 -69.45
N GLY A 265 64.85 35.22 -69.83
CA GLY A 265 65.31 34.27 -70.85
C GLY A 265 65.56 34.96 -72.20
N ILE A 266 64.63 35.80 -72.65
CA ILE A 266 64.79 36.62 -73.86
C ILE A 266 65.97 37.61 -73.70
N LEU A 267 66.11 38.26 -72.54
CA LEU A 267 67.22 39.19 -72.27
C LEU A 267 68.58 38.47 -72.21
N SER A 268 68.65 37.25 -71.69
CA SER A 268 69.87 36.43 -71.65
C SER A 268 70.31 35.96 -73.04
N VAL A 269 69.36 35.68 -73.94
CA VAL A 269 69.65 35.38 -75.35
C VAL A 269 70.16 36.63 -76.08
N SER A 270 69.64 37.82 -75.78
CA SER A 270 70.19 39.08 -76.32
C SER A 270 71.61 39.37 -75.83
N ILE A 271 71.95 39.09 -74.56
CA ILE A 271 73.32 39.31 -74.05
C ILE A 271 74.32 38.28 -74.62
N ALA A 272 73.92 37.02 -74.80
CA ALA A 272 74.74 36.00 -75.45
C ALA A 272 75.06 36.33 -76.92
N SER A 273 74.14 37.03 -77.61
CA SER A 273 74.33 37.46 -79.00
C SER A 273 75.31 38.64 -79.15
N VAL A 274 75.50 39.45 -78.11
CA VAL A 274 76.46 40.57 -78.12
C VAL A 274 77.89 40.10 -77.81
N ASN A 275 78.06 39.08 -76.94
CA ASN A 275 79.38 38.55 -76.62
C ASN A 275 80.02 37.69 -77.72
N TYR A 276 79.26 37.26 -78.74
CA TYR A 276 79.82 36.58 -79.92
C TYR A 276 80.39 37.53 -80.98
N CYS A 277 80.22 38.85 -80.83
CA CYS A 277 80.66 39.83 -81.84
C CYS A 277 81.98 40.56 -81.50
N LEU A 278 82.66 40.23 -80.40
CA LEU A 278 83.93 40.88 -80.01
C LEU A 278 85.18 39.98 -80.14
N VAL A 279 85.04 38.79 -80.72
CA VAL A 279 86.17 37.89 -81.03
C VAL A 279 86.08 37.51 -82.50
N CYS A 280 86.40 38.44 -83.40
CA CYS A 280 86.87 38.20 -84.76
C CYS A 280 87.23 39.54 -85.45
N VAL A 281 88.53 39.67 -85.79
CA VAL A 281 89.18 40.62 -86.71
C VAL A 281 89.42 42.04 -86.20
#